data_AF-A0A139WGW0-F1
#
_entry.id   AF-A0A139WGW0-F1
#
_cell.length_a   1.000
_cell.length_b   1.000
_cell.length_c   1.000
_cell.angle_alpha   90.00
_cell.angle_beta   90.00
_cell.angle_gamma   90.00
#
_symmetry.space_group_name_H-M   'P 1'
#
loop_
_entity.id
_entity.type
_entity.pdbx_description
1 polymer ?
#
loop_
_entity_poly.entity_id
_entity_poly.type
_entity_poly.pdbx_seq_one_letter_code
_entity_poly.pdbx_strand_id
1 'polypeptide(L)'
;MSNPYARSTNPFENDDDVDDELFLRNSRRSQGGPQASFDDQLQSFQERKRAIEDRTINSTEKSLSILRDSEQIGIATAEELMRQREKLEKTDKQLDEINATLRFSQKHINGIKSVFNSLKNYMAGKNDASPSPPSKTTKSESEDLHKEFEQKLSTYDRFENHPSTRLKNLDYNNAGQTSGSKDFSAKLDANLQEMCSNISRLKNLATDLSFEIDSQNDLISTITDKAETADMTITKQNKDMMRILKKS
;
A
#
# COMPACT_ATOMS: atom_id res chain seq x y z
N MET A 1 44.58 17.16 44.58
CA MET A 1 43.24 16.75 44.13
C MET A 1 42.23 17.68 44.79
N SER A 2 41.56 18.54 44.01
CA SER A 2 40.33 19.25 44.42
C SER A 2 39.82 20.05 43.20
N ASN A 3 38.56 19.85 42.83
CA ASN A 3 37.98 20.40 41.59
C ASN A 3 37.64 21.89 41.73
N PRO A 4 37.69 22.68 40.64
CA PRO A 4 37.02 23.97 40.59
C PRO A 4 35.49 23.79 40.60
N TYR A 5 34.78 24.76 41.16
CA TYR A 5 33.32 24.76 41.25
C TYR A 5 32.67 24.75 39.85
N ALA A 6 31.76 23.81 39.62
CA ALA A 6 30.85 23.88 38.49
C ALA A 6 29.88 25.05 38.72
N ARG A 7 29.89 26.05 37.82
CA ARG A 7 28.88 27.10 37.80
C ARG A 7 27.65 26.55 37.09
N SER A 8 26.48 26.62 37.72
CA SER A 8 25.24 26.04 37.19
C SER A 8 24.85 26.67 35.85
N THR A 9 24.47 25.84 34.88
CA THR A 9 23.89 26.28 33.60
C THR A 9 22.36 26.43 33.75
N ASN A 10 21.94 27.07 34.84
CA ASN A 10 20.53 27.32 35.15
C ASN A 10 20.18 28.78 34.81
N PRO A 11 19.48 29.06 33.70
CA PRO A 11 19.15 30.43 33.29
C PRO A 11 18.06 31.10 34.15
N PHE A 12 17.68 30.49 35.28
CA PHE A 12 16.63 30.93 36.20
C PHE A 12 17.14 31.15 37.64
N GLU A 13 18.46 31.04 37.90
CA GLU A 13 19.05 31.32 39.23
C GLU A 13 19.54 32.77 39.40
N ASN A 14 19.49 33.58 38.34
CA ASN A 14 19.69 35.02 38.43
C ASN A 14 18.36 35.71 38.76
N ASP A 15 17.84 35.47 39.96
CA ASP A 15 16.98 36.45 40.64
C ASP A 15 17.89 37.62 41.08
N ASP A 16 18.42 38.35 40.10
CA ASP A 16 18.92 39.71 40.32
C ASP A 16 17.68 40.55 40.60
N ASP A 17 17.43 40.86 41.87
CA ASP A 17 16.41 41.81 42.30
C ASP A 17 16.51 43.05 41.41
N VAL A 18 15.51 43.26 40.55
CA VAL A 18 15.49 44.38 39.60
C VAL A 18 15.17 45.63 40.39
N ASP A 19 16.20 46.18 41.03
CA ASP A 19 16.14 47.30 41.95
C ASP A 19 15.21 48.39 41.40
N ASP A 20 14.19 48.79 42.16
CA ASP A 20 13.14 49.71 41.69
C ASP A 20 13.74 51.03 41.20
N GLU A 21 14.90 51.44 41.74
CA GLU A 21 15.69 52.56 41.25
C GLU A 21 16.20 52.37 39.81
N LEU A 22 16.61 51.16 39.42
CA LEU A 22 17.06 50.85 38.06
C LEU A 22 15.90 51.00 37.06
N PHE A 23 14.72 50.50 37.42
CA PHE A 23 13.51 50.61 36.62
C PHE A 23 13.08 52.07 36.44
N LEU A 24 12.99 52.83 37.54
CA LEU A 24 12.61 54.26 37.54
C LEU A 24 13.65 55.15 36.83
N ARG A 25 14.94 54.82 36.94
CA ARG A 25 16.04 55.53 36.27
C ARG A 25 16.07 55.28 34.77
N ASN A 26 15.67 54.09 34.32
CA ASN A 26 15.52 53.79 32.90
C ASN A 26 14.36 54.59 32.28
N SER A 27 13.22 54.70 32.97
CA SER A 27 12.08 55.51 32.52
C SER A 27 12.39 57.01 32.39
N ARG A 28 13.31 57.56 33.21
CA ARG A 28 13.66 59.00 33.16
C ARG A 28 14.75 59.37 32.14
N ARG A 29 15.40 58.39 31.48
CA ARG A 29 16.38 58.65 30.41
C ARG A 29 15.81 58.59 28.99
N SER A 30 14.55 58.19 28.82
CA SER A 30 13.90 58.18 27.50
C SER A 30 13.40 59.57 27.08
N GLN A 31 14.34 60.48 26.83
CA GLN A 31 14.08 61.77 26.18
C GLN A 31 15.12 61.98 25.08
N GLY A 32 14.81 61.58 23.85
CA GLY A 32 15.74 61.77 22.72
C GLY A 32 15.68 60.80 21.53
N GLY A 33 14.68 59.92 21.41
CA GLY A 33 14.52 59.07 20.22
C GLY A 33 13.07 58.68 19.98
N PRO A 34 12.65 58.47 18.72
CA PRO A 34 11.31 57.97 18.41
C PRO A 34 11.24 56.50 18.81
N GLN A 35 10.82 56.24 20.04
CA GLN A 35 10.38 54.89 20.42
C GLN A 35 9.06 54.62 19.71
N ALA A 36 9.00 53.52 18.97
CA ALA A 36 7.72 52.98 18.50
C ALA A 36 6.80 52.83 19.70
N SER A 37 5.54 53.28 19.58
CA SER A 37 4.60 53.16 20.69
C SER A 37 4.45 51.69 21.08
N PHE A 38 4.15 51.44 22.35
CA PHE A 38 3.73 50.12 22.81
C PHE A 38 2.57 49.59 21.95
N ASP A 39 1.69 50.50 21.48
CA ASP A 39 0.60 50.22 20.55
C ASP A 39 1.09 49.76 19.17
N ASP A 40 2.13 50.40 18.60
CA ASP A 40 2.74 50.01 17.32
C ASP A 40 3.34 48.60 17.42
N GLN A 41 3.99 48.32 18.55
CA GLN A 41 4.58 47.01 18.81
C GLN A 41 3.49 45.94 18.94
N LEU A 42 2.43 46.22 19.70
CA LEU A 42 1.26 45.34 19.85
C LEU A 42 0.56 45.08 18.51
N GLN A 43 0.36 46.11 17.69
CA GLN A 43 -0.23 45.99 16.36
C GLN A 43 0.64 45.10 15.45
N SER A 44 1.96 45.28 15.47
CA SER A 44 2.89 44.43 14.69
C SER A 44 2.85 42.95 15.11
N PHE A 45 2.62 42.68 16.40
CA PHE A 45 2.44 41.30 16.89
C PHE A 45 1.09 40.70 16.43
N GLN A 46 0.01 41.48 16.43
CA GLN A 46 -1.29 41.03 15.94
C GLN A 46 -1.28 40.73 14.43
N GLU A 47 -0.63 41.59 13.63
CA GLU A 47 -0.48 41.36 12.18
C GLU A 47 0.36 40.10 11.90
N ARG A 48 1.50 39.93 12.59
CA ARG A 48 2.32 38.71 12.50
C ARG A 48 1.53 37.45 12.88
N LYS A 49 0.74 37.51 13.96
CA LYS A 49 -0.12 36.39 14.38
C LYS A 49 -1.09 36.02 13.26
N ARG A 50 -1.84 36.99 12.73
CA ARG A 50 -2.80 36.75 11.64
C ARG A 50 -2.13 36.18 10.38
N ALA A 51 -0.96 36.72 10.01
CA ALA A 51 -0.20 36.22 8.86
C ALA A 51 0.28 34.77 9.05
N ILE A 52 0.54 34.32 10.28
CA ILE A 52 0.86 32.93 10.60
C ILE A 52 -0.41 32.06 10.59
N GLU A 53 -1.52 32.55 11.15
CA GLU A 53 -2.83 31.88 11.12
C GLU A 53 -3.27 31.60 9.66
N ASP A 54 -3.29 32.64 8.81
CA ASP A 54 -3.67 32.53 7.40
C ASP A 54 -2.74 31.58 6.61
N ARG A 55 -1.42 31.63 6.83
CA ARG A 55 -0.47 30.69 6.18
C ARG A 55 -0.68 29.25 6.62
N THR A 56 -0.99 29.03 7.91
CA THR A 56 -1.24 27.70 8.45
C THR A 56 -2.49 27.07 7.84
N ILE A 57 -3.59 27.82 7.73
CA ILE A 57 -4.82 27.33 7.07
C ILE A 57 -4.53 26.99 5.60
N ASN A 58 -3.98 27.92 4.82
CA ASN A 58 -3.64 27.69 3.41
C ASN A 58 -2.72 26.47 3.21
N SER A 59 -1.78 26.22 4.14
CA SER A 59 -0.93 25.03 4.10
C SER A 59 -1.73 23.74 4.33
N THR A 60 -2.63 23.72 5.31
CA THR A 60 -3.47 22.52 5.58
C THR A 60 -4.47 22.24 4.47
N GLU A 61 -5.08 23.27 3.87
CA GLU A 61 -5.95 23.12 2.70
C GLU A 61 -5.20 22.54 1.49
N LYS A 62 -3.97 23.01 1.24
CA LYS A 62 -3.10 22.44 0.20
C LYS A 62 -2.74 20.98 0.50
N SER A 63 -2.41 20.66 1.75
CA SER A 63 -2.15 19.28 2.18
C SER A 63 -3.37 18.38 2.00
N LEU A 64 -4.59 18.87 2.28
CA LEU A 64 -5.82 18.13 2.02
C LEU A 64 -6.04 17.81 0.55
N SER A 65 -5.80 18.77 -0.36
CA SER A 65 -5.83 18.51 -1.81
C SER A 65 -4.86 17.39 -2.17
N ILE A 66 -3.59 17.51 -1.77
CA ILE A 66 -2.54 16.51 -2.08
C ILE A 66 -2.92 15.13 -1.54
N LEU A 67 -3.52 15.04 -0.34
CA LEU A 67 -3.96 13.77 0.23
C LEU A 67 -5.13 13.14 -0.55
N ARG A 68 -6.10 13.94 -1.00
CA ARG A 68 -7.21 13.47 -1.85
C ARG A 68 -6.72 13.04 -3.24
N ASP A 69 -5.82 13.80 -3.84
CA ASP A 69 -5.18 13.47 -5.13
C ASP A 69 -4.38 12.17 -5.00
N SER A 70 -3.65 12.00 -3.90
CA SER A 70 -2.90 10.76 -3.59
C SER A 70 -3.83 9.56 -3.38
N GLU A 71 -5.01 9.77 -2.76
CA GLU A 71 -6.00 8.72 -2.54
C GLU A 71 -6.61 8.25 -3.86
N GLN A 72 -6.96 9.18 -4.76
CA GLN A 72 -7.43 8.85 -6.10
C GLN A 72 -6.37 8.08 -6.92
N ILE A 73 -5.10 8.49 -6.86
CA ILE A 73 -3.99 7.76 -7.52
C ILE A 73 -3.80 6.37 -6.91
N GLY A 74 -3.91 6.25 -5.58
CA GLY A 74 -3.85 4.97 -4.87
C GLY A 74 -4.96 4.00 -5.30
N ILE A 75 -6.19 4.48 -5.42
CA ILE A 75 -7.34 3.68 -5.89
C ILE A 75 -7.11 3.21 -7.34
N ALA A 76 -6.74 4.11 -8.25
CA ALA A 76 -6.44 3.74 -9.64
C ALA A 76 -5.26 2.75 -9.77
N THR A 77 -4.30 2.82 -8.85
CA THR A 77 -3.19 1.86 -8.76
C THR A 77 -3.69 0.49 -8.30
N ALA A 78 -4.61 0.45 -7.32
CA ALA A 78 -5.20 -0.81 -6.84
C ALA A 78 -6.04 -1.50 -7.94
N GLU A 79 -6.82 -0.74 -8.71
CA GLU A 79 -7.57 -1.26 -9.86
C GLU A 79 -6.65 -1.88 -10.92
N GLU A 80 -5.53 -1.22 -11.26
CA GLU A 80 -4.57 -1.78 -12.21
C GLU A 80 -3.83 -3.00 -11.66
N LEU A 81 -3.50 -3.05 -10.36
CA LEU A 81 -2.93 -4.27 -9.73
C LEU A 81 -3.91 -5.44 -9.80
N MET A 82 -5.20 -5.24 -9.49
CA MET A 82 -6.23 -6.28 -9.65
C MET A 82 -6.30 -6.78 -11.10
N ARG A 83 -6.25 -5.87 -12.09
CA ARG A 83 -6.22 -6.22 -13.52
C ARG A 83 -4.92 -6.93 -13.94
N GLN A 84 -3.81 -6.70 -13.25
CA GLN A 84 -2.56 -7.43 -13.46
C GLN A 84 -2.63 -8.83 -12.86
N ARG A 85 -3.21 -8.96 -11.66
CA ARG A 85 -3.47 -10.25 -11.01
C ARG A 85 -4.27 -11.20 -11.90
N GLU A 86 -5.37 -10.74 -12.49
CA GLU A 86 -6.22 -11.55 -13.39
C GLU A 86 -5.41 -12.11 -14.59
N LYS A 87 -4.50 -11.31 -15.16
CA LYS A 87 -3.61 -11.75 -16.25
C LYS A 87 -2.60 -12.80 -15.77
N LEU A 88 -2.06 -12.65 -14.57
CA LEU A 88 -1.15 -13.64 -13.98
C LEU A 88 -1.89 -14.95 -13.71
N GLU A 89 -3.06 -14.93 -13.07
CA GLU A 89 -3.87 -16.12 -12.81
C GLU A 89 -4.31 -16.83 -14.10
N LYS A 90 -4.61 -16.08 -15.17
CA LYS A 90 -4.88 -16.64 -16.49
C LYS A 90 -3.63 -17.30 -17.10
N THR A 91 -2.46 -16.69 -16.93
CA THR A 91 -1.18 -17.23 -17.41
C THR A 91 -0.82 -18.52 -16.67
N ASP A 92 -1.03 -18.55 -15.35
CA ASP A 92 -0.83 -19.73 -14.50
C ASP A 92 -1.69 -20.92 -14.95
N LYS A 93 -3.00 -20.69 -15.15
CA LYS A 93 -3.93 -21.70 -15.69
C LYS A 93 -3.54 -22.20 -17.07
N GLN A 94 -3.06 -21.31 -17.96
CA GLN A 94 -2.56 -21.70 -19.29
C GLN A 94 -1.30 -22.55 -19.20
N LEU A 95 -0.39 -22.26 -18.27
CA LEU A 95 0.81 -23.07 -18.05
C LEU A 95 0.49 -24.46 -17.46
N ASP A 96 -0.54 -24.58 -16.64
CA ASP A 96 -1.03 -25.89 -16.18
C ASP A 96 -1.63 -26.71 -17.32
N GLU A 97 -2.43 -26.09 -18.21
CA GLU A 97 -2.96 -26.74 -19.42
C GLU A 97 -1.83 -27.18 -20.36
N ILE A 98 -0.82 -26.33 -20.58
CA ILE A 98 0.37 -26.67 -21.36
C ILE A 98 1.12 -27.84 -20.72
N ASN A 99 1.40 -27.81 -19.42
CA ASN A 99 2.09 -28.89 -18.73
C ASN A 99 1.30 -30.22 -18.74
N ALA A 100 -0.03 -30.18 -18.60
CA ALA A 100 -0.90 -31.34 -18.75
C ALA A 100 -0.86 -31.90 -20.19
N THR A 101 -0.95 -31.02 -21.18
CA THR A 101 -0.86 -31.35 -22.62
C THR A 101 0.48 -31.97 -22.97
N LEU A 102 1.58 -31.44 -22.43
CA LEU A 102 2.92 -31.99 -22.61
C LEU A 102 3.07 -33.36 -21.96
N ARG A 103 2.50 -33.60 -20.77
CA ARG A 103 2.46 -34.95 -20.17
C ARG A 103 1.71 -35.97 -21.06
N PHE A 104 0.65 -35.54 -21.72
CA PHE A 104 -0.10 -36.37 -22.68
C PHE A 104 0.69 -36.61 -23.98
N SER A 105 1.28 -35.56 -24.56
CA SER A 105 2.19 -35.63 -25.70
C SER A 105 3.36 -36.60 -25.46
N GLN A 106 3.96 -36.59 -24.27
CA GLN A 106 5.03 -37.55 -23.93
C GLN A 106 4.56 -39.00 -23.97
N LYS A 107 3.33 -39.29 -23.54
CA LYS A 107 2.74 -40.64 -23.63
C LYS A 107 2.56 -41.06 -25.08
N HIS A 108 2.10 -40.16 -25.95
CA HIS A 108 2.00 -40.42 -27.39
C HIS A 108 3.37 -40.64 -28.04
N ILE A 109 4.36 -39.79 -27.77
CA ILE A 109 5.74 -39.95 -28.26
C ILE A 109 6.32 -41.31 -27.83
N ASN A 110 6.07 -41.73 -26.59
CA ASN A 110 6.51 -43.04 -26.10
C ASN A 110 5.77 -44.20 -26.78
N GLY A 111 4.47 -44.08 -27.03
CA GLY A 111 3.69 -45.04 -27.82
C GLY A 111 4.19 -45.15 -29.26
N ILE A 112 4.50 -44.02 -29.91
CA ILE A 112 5.07 -43.97 -31.26
C ILE A 112 6.44 -44.67 -31.30
N LYS A 113 7.34 -44.36 -30.35
CA LYS A 113 8.62 -45.09 -30.22
C LYS A 113 8.41 -46.60 -30.07
N SER A 114 7.41 -47.02 -29.30
CA SER A 114 7.08 -48.43 -29.10
C SER A 114 6.65 -49.10 -30.41
N VAL A 115 5.70 -48.53 -31.16
CA VAL A 115 5.25 -49.14 -32.43
C VAL A 115 6.35 -49.18 -33.49
N PHE A 116 7.22 -48.17 -33.58
CA PHE A 116 8.39 -48.22 -34.46
C PHE A 116 9.40 -49.30 -34.03
N ASN A 117 9.61 -49.49 -32.72
CA ASN A 117 10.52 -50.52 -32.22
C ASN A 117 9.94 -51.93 -32.42
N SER A 118 8.64 -52.11 -32.21
CA SER A 118 7.93 -53.36 -32.50
C SER A 118 7.91 -53.68 -34.00
N LEU A 119 7.65 -52.70 -34.86
CA LEU A 119 7.75 -52.87 -36.32
C LEU A 119 9.17 -53.25 -36.75
N LYS A 120 10.19 -52.60 -36.17
CA LYS A 120 11.60 -52.95 -36.42
C LYS A 120 11.93 -54.36 -35.95
N ASN A 121 11.48 -54.78 -34.77
CA ASN A 121 11.73 -56.14 -34.26
C ASN A 121 10.99 -57.22 -35.08
N TYR A 122 9.76 -56.93 -35.52
CA TYR A 122 8.97 -57.78 -36.40
C TYR A 122 9.64 -57.96 -37.77
N MET A 123 10.07 -56.86 -38.40
CA MET A 123 10.78 -56.90 -39.69
C MET A 123 12.19 -57.49 -39.57
N ALA A 124 12.82 -57.41 -38.39
CA ALA A 124 14.10 -58.06 -38.07
C ALA A 124 13.96 -59.52 -37.60
N GLY A 125 12.76 -60.11 -37.67
CA GLY A 125 12.53 -61.55 -37.50
C GLY A 125 12.77 -62.10 -36.09
N LYS A 126 12.66 -61.27 -35.05
CA LYS A 126 12.85 -61.70 -33.65
C LYS A 126 11.53 -61.67 -32.87
N ASN A 127 10.92 -62.85 -32.77
CA ASN A 127 9.75 -63.09 -31.92
C ASN A 127 10.16 -63.14 -30.44
N ASP A 128 9.58 -62.28 -29.61
CA ASP A 128 9.35 -62.58 -28.19
C ASP A 128 8.12 -61.80 -27.67
N ALA A 129 7.57 -62.23 -26.53
CA ALA A 129 6.14 -62.14 -26.23
C ALA A 129 5.61 -60.81 -25.62
N SER A 130 4.28 -60.75 -25.56
CA SER A 130 3.42 -59.67 -25.02
C SER A 130 3.59 -59.39 -23.51
N PRO A 131 3.19 -58.19 -23.06
CA PRO A 131 2.19 -58.16 -21.97
C PRO A 131 0.99 -57.21 -22.20
N SER A 132 -0.01 -57.35 -21.33
CA SER A 132 -1.42 -56.89 -21.42
C SER A 132 -1.74 -55.57 -20.68
N PRO A 133 -2.95 -54.98 -20.87
CA PRO A 133 -3.39 -53.73 -20.20
C PRO A 133 -4.37 -53.93 -19.01
N PRO A 134 -4.38 -52.99 -18.05
CA PRO A 134 -5.59 -52.57 -17.29
C PRO A 134 -5.73 -51.01 -17.26
N SER A 135 -6.83 -50.34 -17.62
CA SER A 135 -8.22 -50.27 -17.08
C SER A 135 -8.49 -49.09 -16.10
N LYS A 136 -9.76 -48.71 -15.91
CA LYS A 136 -10.28 -47.43 -15.32
C LYS A 136 -10.94 -47.63 -13.93
N THR A 137 -11.50 -46.68 -13.14
CA THR A 137 -11.75 -45.19 -13.21
C THR A 137 -12.08 -44.65 -11.79
N THR A 138 -11.75 -43.39 -11.43
CA THR A 138 -12.49 -42.66 -10.35
C THR A 138 -12.43 -41.12 -10.43
N LYS A 139 -13.43 -40.45 -9.83
CA LYS A 139 -13.62 -38.98 -9.69
C LYS A 139 -13.63 -38.55 -8.20
N SER A 140 -13.43 -37.26 -7.95
CA SER A 140 -14.02 -36.35 -6.92
C SER A 140 -13.11 -35.12 -6.85
N GLU A 141 -13.51 -33.85 -7.02
CA GLU A 141 -14.66 -33.05 -6.55
C GLU A 141 -14.55 -32.61 -5.08
N SER A 142 -14.19 -31.33 -4.89
CA SER A 142 -14.60 -30.46 -3.77
C SER A 142 -14.14 -29.01 -4.02
N GLU A 143 -14.98 -28.18 -4.65
CA GLU A 143 -14.89 -26.72 -4.52
C GLU A 143 -15.58 -26.32 -3.21
N ASP A 144 -14.87 -25.68 -2.26
CA ASP A 144 -15.55 -25.05 -1.11
C ASP A 144 -14.70 -23.95 -0.42
N LEU A 145 -14.17 -22.98 -1.19
CA LEU A 145 -13.42 -21.83 -0.64
C LEU A 145 -13.90 -20.44 -1.11
N HIS A 146 -14.91 -20.35 -2.00
CA HIS A 146 -15.41 -19.06 -2.50
C HIS A 146 -16.49 -18.39 -1.63
N LYS A 147 -17.10 -19.09 -0.67
CA LYS A 147 -18.23 -18.53 0.10
C LYS A 147 -17.86 -17.65 1.30
N GLU A 148 -16.63 -17.71 1.80
CA GLU A 148 -16.23 -16.92 2.99
C GLU A 148 -15.82 -15.48 2.65
N PHE A 149 -15.47 -15.20 1.38
CA PHE A 149 -14.99 -13.87 0.97
C PHE A 149 -16.13 -12.90 0.66
N GLU A 150 -17.13 -13.30 -0.13
CA GLU A 150 -18.28 -12.45 -0.47
C GLU A 150 -19.07 -11.99 0.77
N GLN A 151 -19.15 -12.84 1.80
CA GLN A 151 -19.86 -12.49 3.04
C GLN A 151 -19.20 -11.31 3.78
N LYS A 152 -17.87 -11.14 3.67
CA LYS A 152 -17.13 -10.04 4.32
C LYS A 152 -17.30 -8.71 3.58
N LEU A 153 -17.49 -8.71 2.26
CA LEU A 153 -17.71 -7.49 1.46
C LEU A 153 -19.01 -6.75 1.88
N SER A 154 -20.08 -7.50 2.18
CA SER A 154 -21.39 -6.95 2.57
C SER A 154 -21.41 -6.13 3.88
N THR A 155 -20.29 -6.12 4.63
CA THR A 155 -20.19 -5.45 5.92
C THR A 155 -19.87 -3.95 5.79
N TYR A 156 -19.30 -3.51 4.66
CA TYR A 156 -18.84 -2.13 4.48
C TYR A 156 -19.97 -1.12 4.18
N ASP A 157 -21.06 -1.55 3.54
CA ASP A 157 -22.24 -0.70 3.23
C ASP A 157 -23.06 -0.27 4.46
N ARG A 158 -22.66 -0.67 5.67
CA ARG A 158 -23.40 -0.41 6.92
C ARG A 158 -22.88 0.80 7.71
N PHE A 159 -21.95 1.60 7.18
CA PHE A 159 -21.38 2.75 7.90
C PHE A 159 -22.16 4.07 7.75
N GLU A 160 -22.89 4.30 6.65
CA GLU A 160 -23.63 5.56 6.43
C GLU A 160 -24.80 5.79 7.41
N ASN A 161 -25.32 4.74 8.02
CA ASN A 161 -26.56 4.80 8.84
C ASN A 161 -26.32 4.79 10.36
N HIS A 162 -25.07 4.89 10.84
CA HIS A 162 -24.75 4.81 12.26
C HIS A 162 -25.30 6.01 13.06
N PRO A 163 -25.94 5.82 14.24
CA PRO A 163 -26.57 6.92 15.00
C PRO A 163 -25.61 8.04 15.43
N SER A 164 -24.29 7.78 15.47
CA SER A 164 -23.26 8.77 15.79
C SER A 164 -23.16 9.94 14.83
N THR A 165 -23.58 9.81 13.56
CA THR A 165 -23.53 10.91 12.57
C THR A 165 -24.66 11.91 12.75
N ARG A 166 -25.77 11.52 13.40
CA ARG A 166 -26.94 12.38 13.64
C ARG A 166 -26.82 13.28 14.88
N LEU A 167 -25.84 13.06 15.75
CA LEU A 167 -25.70 13.80 17.01
C LEU A 167 -24.93 15.13 16.88
N LYS A 168 -24.43 15.48 15.68
CA LYS A 168 -23.56 16.65 15.46
C LYS A 168 -24.29 17.86 14.86
N ASN A 169 -25.50 18.15 15.35
CA ASN A 169 -26.29 19.31 14.89
C ASN A 169 -27.12 19.99 16.00
N LEU A 170 -26.55 20.12 17.21
CA LEU A 170 -27.06 21.02 18.25
C LEU A 170 -25.94 21.91 18.78
N ASP A 171 -26.34 23.08 19.27
CA ASP A 171 -25.57 24.12 19.96
C ASP A 171 -24.51 24.91 19.17
N TYR A 172 -25.01 25.88 18.39
CA TYR A 172 -24.30 27.14 18.09
C TYR A 172 -25.15 28.35 18.51
N ASN A 173 -25.08 28.72 19.79
CA ASN A 173 -25.58 29.99 20.32
C ASN A 173 -25.01 30.28 21.73
N ASN A 174 -23.87 30.97 21.84
CA ASN A 174 -23.75 32.21 22.63
C ASN A 174 -22.36 32.89 22.54
N ALA A 175 -22.37 34.23 22.63
CA ALA A 175 -21.37 35.14 23.18
C ALA A 175 -19.88 35.14 22.71
N GLY A 176 -19.39 36.37 22.49
CA GLY A 176 -18.02 36.75 22.84
C GLY A 176 -17.13 37.25 21.69
N GLN A 177 -16.89 38.56 21.63
CA GLN A 177 -15.98 39.20 20.66
C GLN A 177 -14.50 38.86 20.94
N THR A 178 -14.05 37.69 20.49
CA THR A 178 -12.62 37.31 20.34
C THR A 178 -12.37 36.50 19.05
N SER A 179 -13.32 36.57 18.11
CA SER A 179 -13.64 35.51 17.15
C SER A 179 -12.47 34.99 16.30
N GLY A 180 -11.59 35.87 15.80
CA GLY A 180 -10.58 35.50 14.79
C GLY A 180 -9.73 34.27 15.15
N SER A 181 -9.25 34.17 16.39
CA SER A 181 -8.36 33.07 16.80
C SER A 181 -9.13 31.78 17.15
N LYS A 182 -10.39 31.89 17.59
CA LYS A 182 -11.26 30.73 17.83
C LYS A 182 -11.73 30.12 16.50
N ASP A 183 -12.08 30.97 15.54
CA ASP A 183 -12.49 30.56 14.19
C ASP A 183 -11.30 29.95 13.42
N PHE A 184 -10.10 30.53 13.55
CA PHE A 184 -8.85 29.93 13.07
C PHE A 184 -8.63 28.53 13.68
N SER A 185 -8.67 28.42 15.02
CA SER A 185 -8.42 27.15 15.70
C SER A 185 -9.44 26.07 15.30
N ALA A 186 -10.71 26.42 15.15
CA ALA A 186 -11.75 25.49 14.73
C ALA A 186 -11.58 25.00 13.29
N LYS A 187 -11.19 25.90 12.37
CA LYS A 187 -10.87 25.52 10.97
C LYS A 187 -9.61 24.65 10.89
N LEU A 188 -8.57 25.01 11.65
CA LEU A 188 -7.33 24.24 11.69
C LEU A 188 -7.59 22.82 12.22
N ASP A 189 -8.31 22.68 13.33
CA ASP A 189 -8.63 21.39 13.93
C ASP A 189 -9.51 20.53 12.99
N ALA A 190 -10.48 21.13 12.31
CA ALA A 190 -11.28 20.45 11.29
C ALA A 190 -10.41 19.95 10.11
N ASN A 191 -9.52 20.79 9.59
CA ASN A 191 -8.61 20.41 8.51
C ASN A 191 -7.66 19.29 8.95
N LEU A 192 -7.07 19.38 10.14
CA LEU A 192 -6.17 18.36 10.68
C LEU A 192 -6.90 17.03 10.92
N GLN A 193 -8.13 17.06 11.41
CA GLN A 193 -8.94 15.87 11.58
C GLN A 193 -9.28 15.18 10.24
N GLU A 194 -9.58 15.95 9.19
CA GLU A 194 -9.73 15.39 7.84
C GLU A 194 -8.39 14.83 7.33
N MET A 195 -7.27 15.54 7.50
CA MET A 195 -5.94 15.05 7.12
C MET A 195 -5.62 13.71 7.80
N CYS A 196 -5.86 13.57 9.10
CA CYS A 196 -5.69 12.33 9.84
C CYS A 196 -6.56 11.18 9.29
N SER A 197 -7.80 11.46 8.88
CA SER A 197 -8.67 10.47 8.23
C SER A 197 -8.12 10.05 6.87
N ASN A 198 -7.74 11.02 6.02
CA ASN A 198 -7.22 10.77 4.68
C ASN A 198 -5.89 9.99 4.73
N ILE A 199 -4.98 10.34 5.65
CA ILE A 199 -3.73 9.60 5.91
C ILE A 199 -4.03 8.18 6.40
N SER A 200 -5.06 7.97 7.22
CA SER A 200 -5.44 6.63 7.67
C SER A 200 -5.97 5.76 6.51
N ARG A 201 -6.79 6.32 5.61
CA ARG A 201 -7.25 5.61 4.40
C ARG A 201 -6.10 5.31 3.44
N LEU A 202 -5.23 6.29 3.20
CA LEU A 202 -4.00 6.12 2.41
C LEU A 202 -3.07 5.04 2.99
N LYS A 203 -2.92 4.97 4.31
CA LYS A 203 -2.13 3.92 4.97
C LYS A 203 -2.73 2.53 4.72
N ASN A 204 -4.05 2.39 4.83
CA ASN A 204 -4.72 1.13 4.56
C ASN A 204 -4.53 0.72 3.09
N LEU A 205 -4.83 1.63 2.14
CA LEU A 205 -4.56 1.41 0.71
C LEU A 205 -3.11 1.01 0.45
N ALA A 206 -2.13 1.72 1.00
CA ALA A 206 -0.71 1.38 0.83
C ALA A 206 -0.33 0.01 1.42
N THR A 207 -1.01 -0.40 2.49
CA THR A 207 -0.83 -1.74 3.12
C THR A 207 -1.42 -2.83 2.24
N ASP A 208 -2.65 -2.63 1.75
CA ASP A 208 -3.34 -3.58 0.85
C ASP A 208 -2.61 -3.71 -0.50
N LEU A 209 -2.13 -2.59 -1.07
CA LEU A 209 -1.26 -2.55 -2.25
C LEU A 209 0.05 -3.33 -2.03
N SER A 210 0.68 -3.21 -0.85
CA SER A 210 1.89 -3.97 -0.51
C SER A 210 1.62 -5.47 -0.47
N PHE A 211 0.55 -5.89 0.21
CA PHE A 211 0.16 -7.30 0.29
C PHE A 211 -0.20 -7.89 -1.08
N GLU A 212 -0.86 -7.12 -1.94
CA GLU A 212 -1.17 -7.54 -3.31
C GLU A 212 0.10 -7.69 -4.16
N ILE A 213 1.06 -6.75 -4.05
CA ILE A 213 2.37 -6.86 -4.73
C ILE A 213 3.12 -8.12 -4.27
N ASP A 214 3.19 -8.38 -2.96
CA ASP A 214 3.84 -9.56 -2.42
C ASP A 214 3.14 -10.85 -2.91
N SER A 215 1.80 -10.89 -2.90
CA SER A 215 1.03 -12.02 -3.45
C SER A 215 1.24 -12.22 -4.95
N GLN A 216 1.42 -11.15 -5.73
CA GLN A 216 1.71 -11.25 -7.17
C GLN A 216 3.15 -11.73 -7.41
N ASN A 217 4.12 -11.35 -6.57
CA ASN A 217 5.50 -11.86 -6.66
C ASN A 217 5.55 -13.39 -6.46
N ASP A 218 4.84 -13.93 -5.47
CA ASP A 218 4.73 -15.38 -5.25
C ASP A 218 4.07 -16.12 -6.43
N LEU A 219 3.03 -15.51 -7.02
CA LEU A 219 2.37 -16.02 -8.22
C LEU A 219 3.30 -15.99 -9.45
N ILE A 220 4.08 -14.93 -9.63
CA ILE A 220 5.09 -14.81 -10.70
C ILE A 220 6.18 -15.88 -10.55
N SER A 221 6.63 -16.16 -9.32
CA SER A 221 7.58 -17.25 -9.04
C SER A 221 7.00 -18.60 -9.49
N THR A 222 5.75 -18.90 -9.09
CA THR A 222 5.03 -20.13 -9.47
C THR A 222 4.86 -20.26 -10.99
N ILE A 223 4.49 -19.17 -11.66
CA ILE A 223 4.38 -19.07 -13.12
C ILE A 223 5.73 -19.34 -13.79
N THR A 224 6.83 -18.82 -13.23
CA THR A 224 8.18 -19.01 -13.76
C THR A 224 8.60 -20.47 -13.69
N ASP A 225 8.44 -21.14 -12.55
CA ASP A 225 8.73 -22.58 -12.37
C ASP A 225 7.91 -23.45 -13.34
N LYS A 226 6.62 -23.14 -13.53
CA LYS A 226 5.74 -23.84 -14.48
C LYS A 226 6.17 -23.60 -15.94
N ALA A 227 6.64 -22.41 -16.27
CA ALA A 227 7.13 -22.05 -17.60
C ALA A 227 8.46 -22.73 -17.93
N GLU A 228 9.42 -22.75 -17.02
CA GLU A 228 10.69 -23.48 -17.19
C GLU A 228 10.43 -24.99 -17.36
N THR A 229 9.54 -25.57 -16.54
CA THR A 229 9.14 -26.98 -16.66
C THR A 229 8.52 -27.29 -18.04
N ALA A 230 7.69 -26.38 -18.56
CA ALA A 230 7.10 -26.51 -19.88
C ALA A 230 8.16 -26.43 -20.99
N ASP A 231 9.06 -25.44 -20.96
CA ASP A 231 10.12 -25.26 -21.97
C ASP A 231 11.07 -26.46 -22.02
N MET A 232 11.58 -26.91 -20.87
CA MET A 232 12.43 -28.10 -20.77
C MET A 232 11.74 -29.33 -21.38
N THR A 233 10.44 -29.47 -21.13
CA THR A 233 9.64 -30.59 -21.65
C THR A 233 9.39 -30.48 -23.15
N ILE A 234 9.07 -29.29 -23.67
CA ILE A 234 8.93 -29.01 -25.12
C ILE A 234 10.24 -29.31 -25.84
N THR A 235 11.37 -28.80 -25.35
CA THR A 235 12.70 -29.00 -25.92
C THR A 235 13.07 -30.49 -25.98
N LYS A 236 12.78 -31.24 -24.91
CA LYS A 236 12.97 -32.70 -24.87
C LYS A 236 12.09 -33.44 -25.87
N GLN A 237 10.81 -33.08 -25.96
CA GLN A 237 9.85 -33.72 -26.88
C GLN A 237 10.18 -33.44 -28.34
N ASN A 238 10.55 -32.20 -28.68
CA ASN A 238 10.99 -31.82 -30.02
C ASN A 238 12.21 -32.66 -30.45
N LYS A 239 13.23 -32.77 -29.58
CA LYS A 239 14.42 -33.62 -29.83
C LYS A 239 14.07 -35.09 -30.03
N ASP A 240 13.11 -35.63 -29.28
CA ASP A 240 12.64 -37.00 -29.44
C ASP A 240 11.83 -37.22 -30.72
N MET A 241 10.97 -36.27 -31.09
CA MET A 241 10.20 -36.30 -32.34
C MET A 241 11.12 -36.24 -33.57
N MET A 242 12.10 -35.34 -33.55
CA MET A 242 13.15 -35.25 -34.58
C MET A 242 13.96 -36.55 -34.70
N ARG A 243 14.19 -37.27 -33.60
CA ARG A 243 14.86 -38.58 -33.62
C ARG A 243 13.99 -39.70 -34.21
N ILE A 244 12.66 -39.62 -34.06
CA ILE A 244 11.71 -40.54 -34.71
C ILE A 244 11.70 -40.27 -36.22
N LEU A 245 11.53 -39.02 -36.64
CA LEU A 245 11.50 -38.61 -38.04
C LEU A 245 12.80 -38.88 -38.81
N LYS A 246 13.96 -38.86 -38.14
CA LYS A 246 15.26 -39.24 -38.74
C LYS A 246 15.50 -40.76 -38.79
N LYS A 247 14.57 -41.58 -38.30
CA LYS A 247 14.66 -43.05 -38.26
C LYS A 247 13.58 -43.77 -39.09
N SER A 248 12.57 -43.04 -39.56
CA SER A 248 11.60 -43.47 -40.58
C SER A 248 12.17 -43.32 -41.98
#